data_AF-A0A7S2XE24-F1
#
_entry.id   AF-A0A7S2XE24-F1
#
_cell.length_a   1.000
_cell.length_b   1.000
_cell.length_c   1.000
_cell.angle_alpha   90.00
_cell.angle_beta   90.00
_cell.angle_gamma   90.00
#
_symmetry.space_group_name_H-M   'P 1'
#
loop_
_entity.id
_entity.type
_entity.pdbx_description
1 polymer ?
#
loop_
_entity_poly.entity_id
_entity_poly.type
_entity_poly.pdbx_seq_one_letter_code
_entity_poly.pdbx_strand_id
1 'polypeptide(L)'
;ANVRAADASLLQPVCDMLKQLEIYSEAFEGPFLEATSHFYGAEGKQLSDELEVPKYLLHIETRIDEEKRRVAMYLSEETRRPLVSAVEVGLIQPYVNKLLEKGLDTLVSKLDKVELGRMFRGFG
;
A
#
# COMPACT_ATOMS: atom_id res chain seq x y z
N ALA A 1 -1.90 -15.62 -16.26
CA ALA A 1 -2.40 -16.60 -15.29
C ALA A 1 -2.75 -15.84 -14.01
N ASN A 2 -4.05 -15.77 -13.69
CA ASN A 2 -4.57 -15.08 -12.51
C ASN A 2 -3.94 -15.66 -11.25
N VAL A 3 -3.14 -14.87 -10.54
CA VAL A 3 -2.82 -15.11 -9.13
C VAL A 3 -4.13 -14.93 -8.37
N ARG A 4 -4.95 -15.99 -8.38
CA ARG A 4 -6.14 -16.12 -7.54
C ARG A 4 -5.71 -15.85 -6.11
N ALA A 5 -6.53 -15.09 -5.38
CA ALA A 5 -6.43 -14.89 -3.95
C ALA A 5 -5.91 -16.18 -3.31
N ALA A 6 -4.65 -16.16 -2.87
CA ALA A 6 -4.13 -17.24 -2.06
C ALA A 6 -5.13 -17.42 -0.93
N ASP A 7 -5.61 -18.65 -0.73
CA ASP A 7 -6.67 -18.90 0.22
C ASP A 7 -6.16 -18.48 1.60
N ALA A 8 -6.70 -17.39 2.13
CA ALA A 8 -6.26 -16.81 3.40
C ALA A 8 -6.31 -17.86 4.52
N SER A 9 -7.23 -18.83 4.41
CA SER A 9 -7.36 -19.96 5.34
C SER A 9 -6.13 -20.89 5.33
N LEU A 10 -5.36 -20.94 4.26
CA LEU A 10 -4.13 -21.71 4.14
C LEU A 10 -2.89 -20.91 4.57
N LEU A 11 -2.91 -19.59 4.38
CA LEU A 11 -1.78 -18.72 4.74
C LEU A 11 -1.72 -18.42 6.23
N GLN A 12 -2.87 -18.23 6.87
CA GLN A 12 -2.93 -17.87 8.29
C GLN A 12 -2.22 -18.91 9.19
N PRO A 13 -2.47 -20.24 9.08
CA PRO A 13 -1.78 -21.23 9.89
C PRO A 13 -0.26 -21.24 9.65
N VAL A 14 0.19 -20.99 8.42
CA VAL A 14 1.62 -20.93 8.08
C VAL A 14 2.26 -19.71 8.73
N CYS A 15 1.65 -18.54 8.61
CA CYS A 15 2.14 -17.33 9.28
C CYS A 15 2.12 -17.48 10.81
N ASP A 16 1.09 -18.12 11.38
CA ASP A 16 1.03 -18.42 12.82
C ASP A 16 2.14 -19.38 13.27
N MET A 17 2.40 -20.44 12.51
CA MET A 17 3.50 -21.37 12.77
C MET A 17 4.86 -20.65 12.73
N LEU A 18 5.10 -19.82 11.70
CA LEU A 18 6.37 -19.08 11.58
C LEU A 18 6.57 -18.09 12.74
N LYS A 19 5.49 -17.48 13.25
CA LYS A 19 5.53 -16.63 14.46
C LYS A 19 5.84 -17.45 15.71
N GLN A 20 5.21 -18.61 15.89
CA GLN A 20 5.50 -19.51 17.03
C GLN A 20 6.93 -20.01 17.04
N LEU A 21 7.55 -20.15 15.86
CA LEU A 21 8.94 -20.53 15.70
C LEU A 21 9.91 -19.33 15.75
N GLU A 22 9.41 -18.11 15.97
CA GLU A 22 10.20 -16.86 16.02
C GLU A 22 11.02 -16.56 14.75
N ILE A 23 10.63 -17.11 13.60
CA ILE A 23 11.32 -16.94 12.31
C ILE A 23 10.50 -16.16 11.28
N TYR A 24 9.30 -15.68 11.62
CA TYR A 24 8.39 -15.00 10.69
C TYR A 24 9.05 -13.83 9.94
N SER A 25 9.81 -12.99 10.65
CA SER A 25 10.39 -11.80 10.04
C SER A 25 11.45 -12.14 8.98
N GLU A 26 12.35 -13.08 9.30
CA GLU A 26 13.42 -13.52 8.39
C GLU A 26 12.91 -14.42 7.26
N ALA A 27 12.05 -15.39 7.57
CA ALA A 27 11.62 -16.40 6.62
C ALA A 27 10.52 -15.92 5.66
N PHE A 28 9.75 -14.90 6.05
CA PHE A 28 8.60 -14.45 5.28
C PHE A 28 8.54 -12.92 5.13
N GLU A 29 8.51 -12.16 6.22
CA GLU A 29 8.20 -10.73 6.18
C GLU A 29 9.18 -9.92 5.32
N GLY A 30 10.48 -10.13 5.51
CA GLY A 30 11.52 -9.44 4.75
C GLY A 30 11.38 -9.65 3.24
N PRO A 31 11.43 -10.90 2.74
CA PRO A 31 11.23 -11.20 1.32
C PRO A 31 9.87 -10.72 0.78
N PHE A 32 8.81 -10.82 1.60
CA PHE A 32 7.48 -10.34 1.24
C PHE A 32 7.44 -8.82 1.03
N LEU A 33 8.04 -8.04 1.93
CA LEU A 33 8.11 -6.59 1.85
C LEU A 33 9.00 -6.14 0.68
N GLU A 34 10.11 -6.84 0.41
CA GLU A 34 10.96 -6.57 -0.75
C GLU A 34 10.18 -6.77 -2.06
N ALA A 35 9.49 -7.90 -2.21
CA ALA A 35 8.65 -8.16 -3.37
C ALA A 35 7.51 -7.12 -3.50
N THR A 36 6.91 -6.72 -2.38
CA THR A 36 5.85 -5.71 -2.36
C THR A 36 6.35 -4.32 -2.75
N SER A 37 7.54 -3.94 -2.30
CA SER A 37 8.20 -2.69 -2.68
C SER A 37 8.47 -2.64 -4.19
N HIS A 38 9.00 -3.72 -4.76
CA HIS A 38 9.19 -3.83 -6.21
C HIS A 38 7.86 -3.75 -6.99
N PHE A 39 6.82 -4.42 -6.49
CA PHE A 39 5.49 -4.39 -7.09
C PHE A 39 4.92 -2.97 -7.13
N TYR A 40 4.86 -2.28 -6.00
CA TYR A 40 4.30 -0.93 -5.96
C TYR A 40 5.18 0.11 -6.64
N GLY A 41 6.51 -0.07 -6.64
CA GLY A 41 7.41 0.79 -7.43
C GLY A 41 7.12 0.71 -8.93
N ALA A 42 6.88 -0.51 -9.46
CA ALA A 42 6.51 -0.70 -10.85
C ALA A 42 5.10 -0.16 -11.16
N GLU A 43 4.13 -0.44 -10.28
CA GLU A 43 2.76 0.01 -10.42
C GLU A 43 2.66 1.55 -10.41
N GLY A 44 3.32 2.23 -9.47
CA GLY A 44 3.33 3.68 -9.39
C GLY A 44 3.99 4.33 -10.61
N LYS A 45 5.06 3.72 -11.13
CA LYS A 45 5.73 4.20 -12.34
C LYS A 45 4.80 4.16 -13.54
N GLN A 46 4.04 3.08 -13.68
CA GLN A 46 3.08 2.93 -14.77
C GLN A 46 1.88 3.89 -14.59
N LEU A 47 1.19 3.81 -13.45
CA LEU A 47 -0.11 4.44 -13.28
C LEU A 47 -0.04 5.95 -13.04
N SER A 48 1.09 6.48 -12.55
CA SER A 48 1.25 7.95 -12.33
C SER A 48 1.25 8.76 -13.63
N ASP A 49 1.49 8.11 -14.78
CA ASP A 49 1.38 8.70 -16.10
C ASP A 49 0.07 8.38 -16.80
N GLU A 50 -0.45 7.16 -16.62
CA GLU A 50 -1.67 6.71 -17.29
C GLU A 50 -2.96 7.29 -16.69
N LEU A 51 -2.99 7.50 -15.36
CA LEU A 51 -4.20 7.93 -14.67
C LEU A 51 -4.24 9.44 -14.44
N GLU A 52 -5.45 10.00 -14.50
CA GLU A 52 -5.74 11.34 -14.01
C GLU A 52 -5.58 11.37 -12.47
N VAL A 53 -5.16 12.52 -11.93
CA VAL A 53 -4.86 12.69 -10.50
C VAL A 53 -5.97 12.14 -9.58
N PRO A 54 -7.27 12.45 -9.76
CA PRO A 54 -8.31 11.91 -8.88
C PRO A 54 -8.41 10.39 -8.89
N LYS A 55 -8.25 9.76 -10.07
CA LYS A 55 -8.30 8.30 -10.21
C LYS A 55 -7.07 7.65 -9.61
N TYR A 56 -5.91 8.28 -9.75
CA TYR A 56 -4.67 7.81 -9.15
C TYR A 56 -4.72 7.85 -7.61
N LEU A 57 -5.27 8.93 -7.03
CA LEU A 57 -5.46 9.04 -5.57
C LEU A 57 -6.44 7.98 -5.03
N LEU A 58 -7.56 7.75 -5.73
CA LEU A 58 -8.50 6.69 -5.36
C LEU A 58 -7.88 5.28 -5.45
N HIS A 59 -7.01 5.06 -6.45
CA HIS A 59 -6.27 3.81 -6.58
C HIS A 59 -5.33 3.59 -5.38
N ILE A 60 -4.59 4.62 -4.96
CA ILE A 60 -3.72 4.56 -3.78
C ILE A 60 -4.52 4.19 -2.52
N GLU A 61 -5.66 4.86 -2.28
CA GLU A 61 -6.52 4.57 -1.13
C GLU A 61 -7.01 3.11 -1.14
N THR A 62 -7.43 2.64 -2.32
CA THR A 62 -7.86 1.24 -2.51
C THR A 62 -6.74 0.26 -2.17
N ARG A 63 -5.51 0.51 -2.63
CA ARG A 63 -4.35 -0.33 -2.33
C ARG A 63 -4.02 -0.38 -0.85
N ILE A 64 -4.06 0.76 -0.15
CA ILE A 64 -3.83 0.82 1.29
C ILE A 64 -4.87 -0.02 2.04
N ASP A 65 -6.14 0.04 1.66
CA ASP A 65 -7.22 -0.74 2.29
C ASP A 65 -7.15 -2.23 1.96
N GLU A 66 -6.70 -2.59 0.75
CA GLU A 66 -6.37 -3.97 0.40
C GLU A 66 -5.27 -4.54 1.29
N GLU A 67 -4.18 -3.81 1.51
CA GLU A 67 -3.07 -4.28 2.35
C GLU A 67 -3.44 -4.32 3.84
N LYS A 68 -4.23 -3.36 4.34
CA LYS A 68 -4.79 -3.43 5.70
C LYS A 68 -5.65 -4.67 5.89
N ARG A 69 -6.50 -5.01 4.91
CA ARG A 69 -7.30 -6.23 4.94
C ARG A 69 -6.42 -7.48 4.87
N ARG A 70 -5.37 -7.47 4.04
CA ARG A 70 -4.40 -8.57 3.96
C ARG A 70 -3.78 -8.86 5.32
N VAL A 71 -3.37 -7.82 6.04
CA VAL A 71 -2.83 -7.95 7.40
C VAL A 71 -3.85 -8.58 8.33
N ALA A 72 -5.06 -8.03 8.37
CA ALA A 72 -6.13 -8.53 9.23
C ALA A 72 -6.53 -9.99 8.93
N MET A 73 -6.30 -10.48 7.70
CA MET A 73 -6.63 -11.85 7.32
C MET A 73 -5.57 -12.86 7.73
N TYR A 74 -4.28 -12.59 7.51
CA TYR A 74 -3.27 -13.64 7.70
C TYR A 74 -1.83 -13.18 8.01
N LEU A 75 -1.50 -11.89 8.00
CA LEU A 75 -0.14 -11.44 8.33
C LEU A 75 0.02 -11.14 9.82
N SER A 76 1.27 -11.05 10.27
CA SER A 76 1.58 -10.49 11.59
C SER A 76 1.20 -9.01 11.65
N GLU A 77 0.75 -8.55 12.82
CA GLU A 77 0.37 -7.15 13.01
C GLU A 77 1.56 -6.19 12.95
N GLU A 78 2.77 -6.70 13.22
CA GLU A 78 4.02 -5.96 13.05
C GLU A 78 4.28 -5.59 11.58
N THR A 79 3.77 -6.40 10.63
CA THR A 79 3.89 -6.19 9.19
C THR A 79 3.04 -5.02 8.70
N ARG A 80 2.05 -4.57 9.47
CA ARG A 80 1.09 -3.54 9.03
C ARG A 80 1.76 -2.24 8.63
N ARG A 81 2.62 -1.71 9.50
CA ARG A 81 3.31 -0.44 9.27
C ARG A 81 4.27 -0.50 8.07
N PRO A 82 5.22 -1.48 7.99
CA PRO A 82 6.14 -1.54 6.86
C PRO A 82 5.43 -1.83 5.53
N LEU A 83 4.33 -2.59 5.54
CA LEU A 83 3.56 -2.87 4.34
C LEU A 83 2.84 -1.63 3.80
N VAL A 84 2.17 -0.86 4.66
CA VAL A 84 1.57 0.42 4.26
C VAL A 84 2.65 1.38 3.77
N SER A 85 3.79 1.44 4.45
CA SER A 85 4.92 2.27 4.03
C SER A 85 5.44 1.88 2.63
N ALA A 86 5.52 0.58 2.31
CA ALA A 86 5.92 0.14 0.97
C ALA A 86 4.95 0.62 -0.12
N VAL A 87 3.64 0.67 0.17
CA VAL A 87 2.62 1.22 -0.75
C VAL A 87 2.86 2.73 -0.94
N GLU A 88 3.06 3.47 0.15
CA GLU A 88 3.27 4.93 0.11
C GLU A 88 4.57 5.31 -0.63
N VAL A 89 5.66 4.60 -0.35
CA VAL A 89 6.95 4.80 -1.03
C VAL A 89 6.86 4.42 -2.50
N GLY A 90 6.11 3.38 -2.84
CA GLY A 90 5.96 2.94 -4.23
C GLY A 90 5.03 3.82 -5.07
N LEU A 91 3.93 4.31 -4.49
CA LEU A 91 2.85 4.97 -5.23
C LEU A 91 2.78 6.49 -5.00
N ILE A 92 3.35 7.03 -3.93
CA ILE A 92 3.14 8.42 -3.54
C ILE A 92 4.44 9.18 -3.59
N GLN A 93 5.43 8.79 -2.77
CA GLN A 93 6.65 9.56 -2.53
C GLN A 93 7.38 10.02 -3.81
N PRO A 94 7.56 9.18 -4.85
CA PRO A 94 8.28 9.58 -6.06
C PRO A 94 7.48 10.55 -6.95
N TYR A 95 6.16 10.63 -6.76
CA TYR A 95 5.24 11.31 -7.66
C TYR A 95 4.55 12.51 -7.03
N VAL A 96 4.78 12.83 -5.75
CA VAL A 96 4.13 13.97 -5.06
C VAL A 96 4.25 15.27 -5.86
N ASN A 97 5.44 15.64 -6.31
CA ASN A 97 5.66 16.88 -7.07
C ASN A 97 4.88 16.88 -8.40
N LYS A 98 4.90 15.74 -9.10
CA LYS A 98 4.18 15.55 -10.36
C LYS A 98 2.66 15.64 -10.18
N LEU A 99 2.14 15.09 -9.08
CA LEU A 99 0.72 15.18 -8.77
C LEU A 99 0.32 16.64 -8.48
N LEU A 100 1.12 17.37 -7.69
CA LEU A 100 0.94 18.80 -7.43
C LEU A 100 0.89 19.62 -8.74
N GLU A 101 1.88 19.43 -9.61
CA GLU A 101 1.97 20.10 -10.91
C GLU A 101 0.81 19.75 -11.86
N LYS A 102 0.33 18.48 -11.85
CA LYS A 102 -0.80 18.02 -12.69
C LYS A 102 -2.17 18.53 -12.23
N GLY A 103 -2.23 19.47 -11.29
CA GLY A 103 -3.48 20.11 -10.87
C GLY A 103 -4.04 19.57 -9.55
N LEU A 104 -3.23 18.85 -8.75
CA LEU A 104 -3.61 18.55 -7.37
C LEU A 104 -3.82 19.84 -6.57
N ASP A 105 -3.13 20.95 -6.87
CA ASP A 105 -3.43 22.27 -6.30
C ASP A 105 -4.86 22.77 -6.59
N THR A 106 -5.39 22.46 -7.77
CA THR A 106 -6.77 22.82 -8.16
C THR A 106 -7.81 21.87 -7.52
N LEU A 107 -7.42 20.63 -7.21
CA LEU A 107 -8.25 19.67 -6.47
C LEU A 107 -8.22 19.97 -4.97
N VAL A 108 -7.05 20.28 -4.39
CA VAL A 108 -6.87 20.70 -2.99
C VAL A 108 -7.62 21.98 -2.71
N SER A 109 -7.66 22.93 -3.65
CA SER A 109 -8.49 24.14 -3.48
C SER A 109 -9.99 23.89 -3.60
N LYS A 110 -10.42 22.74 -4.17
CA LYS A 110 -11.82 22.32 -4.27
C LYS A 110 -12.26 21.32 -3.18
N LEU A 111 -11.32 20.58 -2.60
CA LEU A 111 -11.53 19.63 -1.52
C LEU A 111 -11.56 20.37 -0.18
N ASP A 112 -12.52 20.03 0.67
CA ASP A 112 -12.68 20.71 1.95
C ASP A 112 -11.49 20.39 2.87
N LYS A 113 -11.08 21.33 3.73
CA LYS A 113 -9.90 21.16 4.61
C LYS A 113 -9.96 19.89 5.48
N VAL A 114 -11.17 19.38 5.73
CA VAL A 114 -11.43 18.15 6.49
C VAL A 114 -11.02 16.90 5.70
N GLU A 115 -11.27 16.85 4.38
CA GLU A 115 -10.87 15.75 3.50
C GLU A 115 -9.36 15.74 3.27
N LEU A 116 -8.77 16.91 3.07
CA LEU A 116 -7.31 17.05 3.03
C LEU A 116 -6.66 16.61 4.34
N GLY A 117 -7.24 17.02 5.48
CA GLY A 117 -6.79 16.56 6.78
C GLY A 117 -6.94 15.05 6.96
N ARG A 118 -7.92 14.39 6.34
CA ARG A 118 -8.05 12.93 6.38
C ARG A 118 -7.03 12.23 5.48
N MET A 119 -6.81 12.74 4.26
CA MET A 119 -5.74 12.26 3.39
C MET A 119 -4.40 12.38 4.10
N PHE A 120 -4.02 13.56 4.56
CA PHE A 120 -2.70 13.81 5.18
C PHE A 120 -2.52 13.22 6.59
N ARG A 121 -3.58 12.97 7.38
CA ARG A 121 -3.46 12.26 8.67
C ARG A 121 -3.14 10.77 8.53
N GLY A 122 -3.29 10.19 7.34
CA GLY A 122 -2.81 8.83 7.05
C GLY A 122 -1.30 8.74 6.88
N PHE A 123 -0.62 9.88 6.68
CA PHE A 123 0.82 9.97 6.39
C PHE A 123 1.69 10.31 7.62
N GLY A 124 1.12 10.26 8.84
CA GLY A 124 1.78 10.62 10.10
C GLY A 124 1.83 9.47 11.11
#